data_AF-A0A841YHC8-F1
#
_entry.id   AF-A0A841YHC8-F1
#
_cell.length_a   1.000
_cell.length_b   1.000
_cell.length_c   1.000
_cell.angle_alpha   90.00
_cell.angle_beta   90.00
_cell.angle_gamma   90.00
#
_symmetry.space_group_name_H-M   'P 1'
#
loop_
_entity.id
_entity.type
_entity.pdbx_description
1 polymer ?
#
loop_
_entity_poly.entity_id
_entity_poly.type
_entity_poly.pdbx_seq_one_letter_code
_entity_poly.pdbx_strand_id
1 'polypeptide(L)'
;MEKQKEKTSLWRALKRIWDREGERQKEKKQRKASRVPGQRAKYLGKVGFWLLIATTVLAAFISFQQARITATQIPQQKKQGINQALTPQASEFGRSFLQAYYTFDATDEGIKTHETKLAPYLVKGLDSHAGLDVSSVQGSSHVTQVTLKDSEAKGQQKAYITYHVEGNILRKWTEEKVVEVKQGAKKVKKKQKQTKQEDKKFSQDLVVPVEYANGHFSVYDLPQFTVYQQQATGEAYQINPKYKAYNGSTREIQEFLETFFKSYAEDDADKLAYLVAPTITIQGLNGSLKYKEVKETDIRVGNENEILVWATVTFTSPETGLVTSTHYQLTLQKGKKEKRYLVQEWNRR
;
A
#
# COMPACT_ATOMS: atom_id res chain seq x y z
N MET A 1 103.03 28.56 66.50
CA MET A 1 101.98 29.56 66.79
C MET A 1 101.03 29.60 65.61
N GLU A 2 100.08 28.67 65.54
CA GLU A 2 98.80 28.75 66.26
C GLU A 2 97.78 29.57 65.49
N LYS A 3 96.83 28.86 64.86
CA LYS A 3 95.56 28.45 65.48
C LYS A 3 94.60 29.60 65.86
N GLN A 4 94.91 30.86 65.55
CA GLN A 4 93.96 31.97 65.75
C GLN A 4 93.33 32.55 64.49
N LYS A 5 93.98 32.51 63.31
CA LYS A 5 93.37 33.10 62.09
C LYS A 5 92.27 32.24 61.44
N GLU A 6 92.36 30.92 61.54
CA GLU A 6 91.41 30.01 60.88
C GLU A 6 90.07 29.89 61.62
N LYS A 7 90.06 29.98 62.96
CA LYS A 7 88.83 29.94 63.76
C LYS A 7 87.91 31.13 63.47
N THR A 8 88.47 32.28 63.10
CA THR A 8 87.67 33.48 62.76
C THR A 8 87.12 33.46 61.33
N SER A 9 87.68 32.67 60.41
CA SER A 9 87.17 32.53 59.04
C SER A 9 86.05 31.50 58.96
N LEU A 10 86.16 30.39 59.71
CA LEU A 10 85.14 29.35 59.78
C LEU A 10 83.87 29.82 60.49
N TRP A 11 83.99 30.59 61.58
CA TRP A 11 82.82 31.20 62.24
C TRP A 11 82.10 32.22 61.36
N ARG A 12 82.85 33.01 60.56
CA ARG A 12 82.27 33.95 59.60
C ARG A 12 81.61 33.22 58.42
N ALA A 13 82.15 32.08 58.00
CA ALA A 13 81.56 31.23 56.97
C ALA A 13 80.26 30.57 57.46
N LEU A 14 80.24 30.02 58.69
CA LEU A 14 79.03 29.45 59.29
C LEU A 14 77.94 30.50 59.53
N LYS A 15 78.29 31.70 60.01
CA LYS A 15 77.32 32.80 60.22
C LYS A 15 76.67 33.25 58.90
N ARG A 16 77.45 33.34 57.81
CA ARG A 16 76.90 33.65 56.48
C ARG A 16 75.99 32.56 55.93
N ILE A 17 76.22 31.29 56.26
CA ILE A 17 75.35 30.18 55.83
C ILE A 17 74.04 30.20 56.64
N TRP A 18 74.11 30.45 57.95
CA TRP A 18 72.94 30.58 58.83
C TRP A 18 72.06 31.77 58.47
N ASP A 19 72.65 32.95 58.22
CA ASP A 19 71.91 34.15 57.81
C ASP A 19 71.30 33.96 56.41
N ARG A 20 71.98 33.25 55.51
CA ARG A 20 71.50 32.94 54.15
C ARG A 20 70.42 31.86 54.13
N GLU A 21 70.37 30.96 55.12
CA GLU A 21 69.24 30.03 55.32
C GLU A 21 68.04 30.68 56.03
N GLY A 22 68.29 31.59 56.98
CA GLY A 22 67.25 32.40 57.61
C GLY A 22 66.53 33.32 56.62
N GLU A 23 67.26 33.97 55.72
CA GLU A 23 66.73 34.77 54.61
C GLU A 23 65.96 33.90 53.59
N ARG A 24 66.47 32.71 53.24
CA ARG A 24 65.76 31.76 52.36
C ARG A 24 64.49 31.18 52.99
N GLN A 25 64.43 31.02 54.31
CA GLN A 25 63.24 30.61 55.04
C GLN A 25 62.21 31.76 55.14
N LYS A 26 62.67 33.01 55.31
CA LYS A 26 61.82 34.20 55.28
C LYS A 26 61.27 34.49 53.88
N GLU A 27 62.05 34.33 52.81
CA GLU A 27 61.58 34.39 51.42
C GLU A 27 60.63 33.23 51.09
N LYS A 28 60.87 32.01 51.58
CA LYS A 28 59.94 30.88 51.38
C LYS A 28 58.64 31.02 52.18
N LYS A 29 58.65 31.70 53.33
CA LYS A 29 57.43 32.03 54.10
C LYS A 29 56.66 33.19 53.46
N GLN A 30 57.34 34.23 52.94
CA GLN A 30 56.69 35.31 52.20
C GLN A 30 56.14 34.88 50.84
N ARG A 31 56.83 33.98 50.11
CA ARG A 31 56.32 33.39 48.84
C ARG A 31 55.19 32.38 49.03
N LYS A 32 54.97 31.87 50.25
CA LYS A 32 53.82 31.01 50.58
C LYS A 32 52.59 31.79 51.06
N ALA A 33 52.72 33.11 51.29
CA ALA A 33 51.64 33.95 51.79
C ALA A 33 50.78 34.61 50.70
N SER A 34 51.07 34.41 49.40
CA SER A 34 50.28 35.01 48.29
C SER A 34 49.61 33.99 47.36
N ARG A 35 49.34 32.76 47.82
CA ARG A 35 48.49 31.85 47.05
C ARG A 35 47.04 32.29 47.15
N VAL A 36 46.58 33.00 46.12
CA VAL A 36 45.19 33.42 45.94
C VAL A 36 44.27 32.17 46.04
N PRO A 37 43.24 32.18 46.91
CA PRO A 37 42.32 31.06 47.04
C PRO A 37 41.56 30.90 45.72
N GLY A 38 41.64 29.72 45.10
CA GLY A 38 40.88 29.43 43.88
C GLY A 38 41.56 28.52 42.84
N GLN A 39 42.87 28.24 42.94
CA GLN A 39 43.51 27.33 41.97
C GLN A 39 43.02 25.87 42.09
N ARG A 40 42.69 25.40 43.30
CA ARG A 40 42.07 24.07 43.48
C ARG A 40 40.68 24.01 42.86
N ALA A 41 39.89 25.08 42.97
CA ALA A 41 38.57 25.18 42.33
C ALA A 41 38.66 25.18 40.80
N LYS A 42 39.68 25.82 40.20
CA LYS A 42 39.94 25.75 38.76
C LYS A 42 40.32 24.33 38.29
N TYR A 43 41.05 23.58 39.12
CA TYR A 43 41.40 22.19 38.81
C TYR A 43 40.19 21.25 38.95
N LEU A 44 39.40 21.40 40.02
CA LEU A 44 38.12 20.69 40.20
C LEU A 44 37.14 21.00 39.06
N GLY A 45 37.06 22.26 38.62
CA GLY A 45 36.22 22.64 37.47
C GLY A 45 36.66 22.00 36.17
N LYS A 46 37.98 21.89 35.91
CA LYS A 46 38.50 21.19 34.73
C LYS A 46 38.22 19.68 34.78
N VAL A 47 38.42 19.05 35.93
CA VAL A 47 38.11 17.62 36.10
C VAL A 47 36.61 17.37 35.94
N GLY A 48 35.76 18.22 36.54
CA GLY A 48 34.31 18.15 36.38
C GLY A 48 33.86 18.36 34.93
N PHE A 49 34.47 19.30 34.21
CA PHE A 49 34.18 19.55 32.80
C PHE A 49 34.52 18.34 31.91
N TRP A 50 35.70 17.75 32.08
CA TRP A 50 36.09 16.55 31.35
C TRP A 50 35.25 15.32 31.74
N LEU A 51 34.85 15.20 33.00
CA LEU A 51 33.94 14.15 33.46
C LEU A 51 32.56 14.26 32.79
N LEU A 52 32.04 15.49 32.64
CA LEU A 52 30.74 15.76 32.03
C LEU A 52 30.75 15.44 30.52
N ILE A 53 31.86 15.75 29.84
CA ILE A 53 32.04 15.34 28.43
C ILE A 53 32.13 13.81 28.32
N ALA A 54 32.85 13.15 29.23
CA ALA A 54 32.96 11.70 29.21
C ALA A 54 31.59 11.03 29.42
N THR A 55 30.74 11.56 30.32
CA THR A 55 29.39 11.01 30.55
C THR A 55 28.44 11.25 29.38
N THR A 56 28.49 12.40 28.70
CA THR A 56 27.66 12.62 27.51
C THR A 56 28.05 11.73 26.34
N VAL A 57 29.36 11.51 26.14
CA VAL A 57 29.86 10.57 25.12
C VAL A 57 29.48 9.13 25.46
N LEU A 58 29.59 8.71 26.72
CA LEU A 58 29.18 7.37 27.15
C LEU A 58 27.67 7.16 26.98
N ALA A 59 26.84 8.15 27.33
CA ALA A 59 25.41 8.09 27.13
C ALA A 59 25.05 8.00 25.64
N ALA A 60 25.71 8.79 24.78
CA ALA A 60 25.53 8.70 23.33
C ALA A 60 25.93 7.32 22.78
N PHE A 61 27.01 6.73 23.30
CA PHE A 61 27.46 5.39 22.92
C PHE A 61 26.47 4.30 23.37
N ILE A 62 25.94 4.38 24.59
CA ILE A 62 24.91 3.46 25.09
C ILE A 62 23.63 3.59 24.27
N SER A 63 23.18 4.82 23.97
CA SER A 63 22.02 5.06 23.10
C SER A 63 22.24 4.55 21.69
N PHE A 64 23.45 4.68 21.13
CA PHE A 64 23.81 4.12 19.83
C PHE A 64 23.80 2.58 19.83
N GLN A 65 24.29 1.96 20.91
CA GLN A 65 24.26 0.50 21.06
C GLN A 65 22.84 -0.02 21.31
N GLN A 66 22.01 0.69 22.08
CA GLN A 66 20.57 0.39 22.20
C GLN A 66 19.85 0.54 20.87
N ALA A 67 20.13 1.60 20.09
CA ALA A 67 19.56 1.73 18.75
C ALA A 67 19.97 0.56 17.84
N ARG A 68 21.21 0.05 17.96
CA ARG A 68 21.64 -1.17 17.26
C ARG A 68 20.94 -2.42 17.76
N ILE A 69 20.80 -2.61 19.07
CA ILE A 69 20.10 -3.76 19.65
C ILE A 69 18.62 -3.74 19.27
N THR A 70 17.95 -2.59 19.35
CA THR A 70 16.56 -2.40 18.91
C THR A 70 16.41 -2.59 17.39
N ALA A 71 17.38 -2.15 16.58
CA ALA A 71 17.41 -2.44 15.15
C ALA A 71 17.68 -3.93 14.84
N THR A 72 18.34 -4.66 15.74
CA THR A 72 18.57 -6.11 15.63
C THR A 72 17.39 -6.92 16.20
N GLN A 73 16.56 -6.31 17.05
CA GLN A 73 15.34 -6.87 17.64
C GLN A 73 14.07 -6.49 16.87
N ILE A 74 14.18 -5.98 15.64
CA ILE A 74 13.07 -6.10 14.69
C ILE A 74 12.81 -7.62 14.61
N PRO A 75 11.61 -8.11 15.00
CA PRO A 75 11.32 -9.52 14.86
C PRO A 75 11.58 -9.86 13.41
N GLN A 76 12.58 -10.70 13.16
CA GLN A 76 12.68 -11.37 11.88
C GLN A 76 11.39 -12.19 11.78
N GLN A 77 10.37 -11.61 11.16
CA GLN A 77 9.39 -12.39 10.43
C GLN A 77 10.23 -13.40 9.66
N LYS A 78 10.04 -14.69 9.95
CA LYS A 78 10.53 -15.76 9.09
C LYS A 78 10.27 -15.27 7.67
N LYS A 79 11.32 -15.00 6.90
CA LYS A 79 11.22 -14.87 5.45
C LYS A 79 10.76 -16.25 4.96
N GLN A 80 9.45 -16.51 5.06
CA GLN A 80 8.78 -17.45 4.20
C GLN A 80 9.11 -16.92 2.81
N GLY A 81 9.98 -17.63 2.08
CA GLY A 81 10.28 -17.28 0.70
C GLY A 81 8.97 -17.06 -0.02
N ILE A 82 8.90 -15.98 -0.81
CA ILE A 82 7.69 -15.63 -1.57
C ILE A 82 7.24 -16.90 -2.30
N ASN A 83 6.01 -17.34 -2.01
CA ASN A 83 5.39 -18.43 -2.75
C ASN A 83 5.12 -17.91 -4.15
N GLN A 84 5.93 -18.32 -5.13
CA GLN A 84 5.84 -17.86 -6.51
C GLN A 84 4.49 -18.23 -7.12
N ALA A 85 3.87 -19.33 -6.66
CA ALA A 85 2.53 -19.75 -7.07
C ALA A 85 1.40 -18.81 -6.60
N LEU A 86 1.69 -17.79 -5.78
CA LEU A 86 0.74 -16.71 -5.42
C LEU A 86 1.05 -15.37 -6.09
N THR A 87 2.02 -15.33 -7.00
CA THR A 87 2.35 -14.09 -7.72
C THR A 87 1.28 -13.79 -8.78
N PRO A 88 1.16 -12.51 -9.22
CA PRO A 88 0.31 -12.16 -10.36
C PRO A 88 0.65 -12.98 -11.62
N GLN A 89 1.92 -13.37 -11.78
CA GLN A 89 2.34 -14.23 -12.89
C GLN A 89 1.72 -15.63 -12.81
N ALA A 90 1.62 -16.21 -11.61
CA ALA A 90 0.90 -17.47 -11.40
C ALA A 90 -0.61 -17.34 -11.69
N SER A 91 -1.21 -16.20 -11.29
CA SER A 91 -2.61 -15.91 -11.59
C SER A 91 -2.87 -15.78 -13.09
N GLU A 92 -1.96 -15.19 -13.86
CA GLU A 92 -2.08 -15.14 -15.31
C GLU A 92 -1.79 -16.50 -15.96
N PHE A 93 -0.83 -17.27 -15.43
CA PHE A 93 -0.60 -18.65 -15.88
C PHE A 93 -1.87 -19.51 -15.76
N GLY A 94 -2.55 -19.49 -14.61
CA GLY A 94 -3.81 -20.23 -14.42
C GLY A 94 -4.94 -19.73 -15.31
N ARG A 95 -4.97 -18.41 -15.62
CA ARG A 95 -5.92 -17.83 -16.58
C ARG A 95 -5.67 -18.37 -17.99
N SER A 96 -4.42 -18.38 -18.46
CA SER A 96 -4.06 -18.90 -19.78
C SER A 96 -4.29 -20.41 -19.88
N PHE A 97 -4.04 -21.16 -18.80
CA PHE A 97 -4.42 -22.56 -18.70
C PHE A 97 -5.92 -22.75 -18.92
N LEU A 98 -6.78 -22.01 -18.20
CA LEU A 98 -8.23 -22.14 -18.33
C LEU A 98 -8.74 -21.71 -19.72
N GLN A 99 -8.12 -20.72 -20.35
CA GLN A 99 -8.39 -20.37 -21.73
C GLN A 99 -8.10 -21.53 -22.68
N ALA A 100 -6.97 -22.21 -22.52
CA ALA A 100 -6.62 -23.40 -23.31
C ALA A 100 -7.56 -24.58 -23.00
N TYR A 101 -7.82 -24.84 -21.72
CA TYR A 101 -8.64 -25.95 -21.21
C TYR A 101 -10.08 -25.95 -21.72
N TYR A 102 -10.71 -24.79 -21.81
CA TYR A 102 -12.09 -24.67 -22.30
C TYR A 102 -12.21 -24.27 -23.77
N THR A 103 -11.10 -24.08 -24.49
CA THR A 103 -11.14 -23.71 -25.91
C THR A 103 -10.70 -24.86 -26.79
N PHE A 104 -11.67 -25.53 -27.40
CA PHE A 104 -11.45 -26.65 -28.30
C PHE A 104 -12.48 -26.69 -29.42
N ASP A 105 -12.09 -27.31 -30.53
CA ASP A 105 -13.01 -27.63 -31.62
C ASP A 105 -13.46 -29.07 -31.53
N ALA A 106 -14.76 -29.32 -31.75
CA ALA A 106 -15.35 -30.67 -31.76
C ALA A 106 -15.06 -31.40 -33.10
N THR A 107 -13.79 -31.45 -33.49
CA THR A 107 -13.26 -32.19 -34.65
C THR A 107 -12.04 -32.98 -34.21
N ASP A 108 -11.70 -34.06 -34.91
CA ASP A 108 -10.54 -34.90 -34.56
C ASP A 108 -9.21 -34.11 -34.55
N GLU A 109 -9.05 -33.18 -35.49
CA GLU A 109 -7.90 -32.26 -35.55
C GLU A 109 -7.93 -31.23 -34.42
N GLY A 110 -9.14 -30.74 -34.09
CA GLY A 110 -9.38 -29.81 -32.99
C GLY A 110 -8.99 -30.39 -31.64
N ILE A 111 -9.32 -31.66 -31.40
CA ILE A 111 -8.99 -32.39 -30.16
C ILE A 111 -7.47 -32.56 -30.02
N LYS A 112 -6.76 -32.95 -31.09
CA LYS A 112 -5.29 -33.05 -31.08
C LYS A 112 -4.61 -31.69 -30.86
N THR A 113 -5.17 -30.64 -31.47
CA THR A 113 -4.68 -29.27 -31.28
C THR A 113 -4.88 -28.81 -29.84
N HIS A 114 -6.02 -29.16 -29.24
CA HIS A 114 -6.32 -28.87 -27.84
C HIS A 114 -5.32 -29.55 -26.89
N GLU A 115 -5.03 -30.85 -27.10
CA GLU A 115 -4.00 -31.58 -26.34
C GLU A 115 -2.64 -30.87 -26.41
N THR A 116 -2.22 -30.47 -27.62
CA THR A 116 -0.94 -29.78 -27.85
C THR A 116 -0.90 -28.41 -27.16
N LYS A 117 -2.03 -27.69 -27.12
CA LYS A 117 -2.15 -26.39 -26.44
C LYS A 117 -2.14 -26.50 -24.92
N LEU A 118 -2.66 -27.61 -24.37
CA LEU A 118 -2.69 -27.86 -22.93
C LEU A 118 -1.35 -28.37 -22.39
N ALA A 119 -0.60 -29.14 -23.18
CA ALA A 119 0.64 -29.77 -22.75
C ALA A 119 1.65 -28.85 -22.03
N PRO A 120 1.88 -27.57 -22.43
CA PRO A 120 2.82 -26.68 -21.75
C PRO A 120 2.43 -26.31 -20.32
N TYR A 121 1.16 -26.49 -19.95
CA TYR A 121 0.67 -26.14 -18.63
C TYR A 121 0.76 -27.31 -17.65
N LEU A 122 0.76 -28.55 -18.12
CA LEU A 122 0.57 -29.73 -17.29
C LEU A 122 1.89 -30.38 -16.89
N VAL A 123 1.95 -30.89 -15.66
CA VAL A 123 3.07 -31.75 -15.24
C VAL A 123 3.07 -33.08 -16.00
N LYS A 124 4.25 -33.68 -16.17
CA LYS A 124 4.38 -35.00 -16.80
C LYS A 124 3.60 -36.06 -16.01
N GLY A 125 2.81 -36.86 -16.72
CA GLY A 125 2.02 -37.95 -16.13
C GLY A 125 0.60 -37.55 -15.70
N LEU A 126 0.24 -36.26 -15.81
CA LEU A 126 -1.15 -35.82 -15.69
C LEU A 126 -1.92 -36.14 -16.98
N ASP A 127 -3.24 -36.28 -16.87
CA ASP A 127 -4.13 -36.47 -18.03
C ASP A 127 -3.95 -35.37 -19.07
N SER A 128 -3.83 -35.72 -20.36
CA SER A 128 -3.48 -34.76 -21.42
C SER A 128 -4.59 -33.77 -21.77
N HIS A 129 -5.82 -34.06 -21.32
CA HIS A 129 -6.96 -33.15 -21.38
C HIS A 129 -7.33 -32.58 -20.00
N ALA A 130 -6.46 -32.76 -19.01
CA ALA A 130 -6.67 -32.37 -17.62
C ALA A 130 -8.05 -32.77 -17.07
N GLY A 131 -8.53 -33.96 -17.44
CA GLY A 131 -9.77 -34.56 -16.96
C GLY A 131 -11.01 -34.27 -17.81
N LEU A 132 -10.89 -33.53 -18.92
CA LEU A 132 -12.01 -33.32 -19.84
C LEU A 132 -12.19 -34.50 -20.79
N ASP A 133 -13.41 -35.03 -20.84
CA ASP A 133 -13.85 -35.87 -21.95
C ASP A 133 -14.33 -35.00 -23.13
N VAL A 134 -13.37 -34.48 -23.89
CA VAL A 134 -13.61 -33.68 -25.10
C VAL A 134 -14.32 -34.48 -26.21
N SER A 135 -14.25 -35.82 -26.20
CA SER A 135 -14.89 -36.66 -27.22
C SER A 135 -16.42 -36.71 -27.08
N SER A 136 -16.93 -36.49 -25.87
CA SER A 136 -18.36 -36.50 -25.57
C SER A 136 -19.11 -35.20 -25.95
N VAL A 137 -18.39 -34.13 -26.26
CA VAL A 137 -18.99 -32.79 -26.42
C VAL A 137 -19.56 -32.60 -27.82
N GLN A 138 -20.86 -32.28 -27.90
CA GLN A 138 -21.58 -32.07 -29.16
C GLN A 138 -21.35 -30.69 -29.81
N GLY A 139 -20.20 -30.05 -29.58
CA GLY A 139 -19.91 -28.71 -30.11
C GLY A 139 -18.55 -28.14 -29.70
N SER A 140 -18.04 -27.19 -30.49
CA SER A 140 -16.81 -26.46 -30.18
C SER A 140 -17.03 -25.50 -29.01
N SER A 141 -16.04 -25.33 -28.16
CA SER A 141 -16.11 -24.43 -27.00
C SER A 141 -15.14 -23.27 -27.14
N HIS A 142 -15.55 -22.09 -26.67
CA HIS A 142 -14.72 -20.89 -26.61
C HIS A 142 -14.94 -20.12 -25.32
N VAL A 143 -13.84 -19.68 -24.70
CA VAL A 143 -13.86 -18.86 -23.47
C VAL A 143 -14.05 -17.40 -23.81
N THR A 144 -15.06 -16.76 -23.22
CA THR A 144 -15.29 -15.31 -23.35
C THR A 144 -14.56 -14.53 -22.26
N GLN A 145 -14.57 -15.04 -21.03
CA GLN A 145 -13.97 -14.36 -19.89
C GLN A 145 -13.48 -15.35 -18.85
N VAL A 146 -12.36 -15.02 -18.23
CA VAL A 146 -11.87 -15.68 -17.02
C VAL A 146 -11.70 -14.58 -15.98
N THR A 147 -12.11 -14.81 -14.74
CA THR A 147 -12.00 -13.81 -13.66
C THR A 147 -11.37 -14.47 -12.45
N LEU A 148 -10.24 -13.91 -11.98
CA LEU A 148 -9.62 -14.36 -10.74
C LEU A 148 -10.56 -14.05 -9.57
N LYS A 149 -10.78 -15.04 -8.70
CA LYS A 149 -11.63 -14.92 -7.51
C LYS A 149 -10.82 -14.95 -6.23
N ASP A 150 -9.91 -15.92 -6.10
CA ASP A 150 -9.14 -16.12 -4.88
C ASP A 150 -7.83 -16.86 -5.15
N SER A 151 -6.91 -16.82 -4.20
CA SER A 151 -5.64 -17.54 -4.25
C SER A 151 -5.19 -17.96 -2.85
N GLU A 152 -5.00 -19.26 -2.64
CA GLU A 152 -4.65 -19.85 -1.34
C GLU A 152 -3.35 -20.66 -1.46
N ALA A 153 -2.40 -20.45 -0.54
CA ALA A 153 -1.18 -21.27 -0.49
C ALA A 153 -1.49 -22.71 -0.07
N LYS A 154 -0.94 -23.70 -0.78
CA LYS A 154 -1.03 -25.13 -0.45
C LYS A 154 0.34 -25.78 -0.24
N GLY A 155 1.23 -25.06 0.44
CA GLY A 155 2.60 -25.50 0.74
C GLY A 155 3.65 -24.55 0.18
N GLN A 156 4.88 -25.03 0.06
CA GLN A 156 5.97 -24.26 -0.56
C GLN A 156 5.82 -24.30 -2.08
N GLN A 157 5.84 -23.12 -2.71
CA GLN A 157 5.74 -22.98 -4.16
C GLN A 157 4.48 -23.63 -4.79
N LYS A 158 3.42 -23.82 -4.00
CA LYS A 158 2.14 -24.40 -4.42
C LYS A 158 0.99 -23.52 -4.00
N ALA A 159 -0.02 -23.40 -4.84
CA ALA A 159 -1.22 -22.64 -4.56
C ALA A 159 -2.44 -23.23 -5.27
N TYR A 160 -3.60 -23.01 -4.66
CA TYR A 160 -4.90 -23.16 -5.29
C TYR A 160 -5.36 -21.78 -5.72
N ILE A 161 -5.59 -21.61 -7.01
CA ILE A 161 -6.06 -20.34 -7.57
C ILE A 161 -7.47 -20.55 -8.10
N THR A 162 -8.43 -19.81 -7.55
CA THR A 162 -9.85 -19.94 -7.89
C THR A 162 -10.22 -18.93 -8.95
N TYR A 163 -10.90 -19.38 -10.00
CA TYR A 163 -11.38 -18.57 -11.11
C TYR A 163 -12.86 -18.80 -11.40
N HIS A 164 -13.48 -17.79 -11.99
CA HIS A 164 -14.76 -17.89 -12.67
C HIS A 164 -14.54 -17.85 -14.18
N VAL A 165 -15.01 -18.86 -14.89
CA VAL A 165 -14.90 -18.97 -16.35
C VAL A 165 -16.27 -18.82 -16.98
N GLU A 166 -16.36 -17.97 -18.00
CA GLU A 166 -17.53 -17.82 -18.85
C GLU A 166 -17.13 -18.15 -20.30
N GLY A 167 -18.04 -18.81 -21.01
CA GLY A 167 -17.81 -19.17 -22.40
C GLY A 167 -19.07 -19.64 -23.11
N ASN A 168 -18.87 -20.07 -24.34
CA ASN A 168 -19.92 -20.44 -25.28
C ASN A 168 -19.58 -21.79 -25.90
N ILE A 169 -20.60 -22.66 -26.04
CA ILE A 169 -20.51 -23.90 -26.79
C ILE A 169 -21.32 -23.74 -28.07
N LEU A 170 -20.62 -23.86 -29.20
CA LEU A 170 -21.18 -23.80 -30.53
C LEU A 170 -21.51 -25.20 -31.04
N ARG A 171 -22.80 -25.51 -31.15
CA ARG A 171 -23.30 -26.77 -31.69
C ARG A 171 -23.73 -26.58 -33.12
N LYS A 172 -23.26 -27.45 -34.03
CA LYS A 172 -23.71 -27.50 -35.42
C LYS A 172 -24.29 -28.87 -35.71
N TRP A 173 -25.52 -28.92 -36.20
CA TRP A 173 -26.13 -30.18 -36.60
C TRP A 173 -26.86 -30.04 -37.94
N THR A 174 -27.03 -31.15 -38.64
CA THR A 174 -27.69 -31.19 -39.96
C THR A 174 -29.04 -31.86 -39.83
N GLU A 175 -30.11 -31.17 -40.24
CA GLU A 175 -31.45 -31.74 -40.33
C GLU A 175 -31.83 -31.95 -41.80
N GLU A 176 -32.45 -33.09 -42.13
CA GLU A 176 -33.07 -33.29 -43.43
C GLU A 176 -34.45 -32.62 -43.44
N LYS A 177 -34.59 -31.50 -44.15
CA LYS A 177 -35.88 -30.87 -44.40
C LYS A 177 -36.40 -31.32 -45.75
N VAL A 178 -37.62 -31.89 -45.78
CA VAL A 178 -38.29 -32.20 -47.04
C VAL A 178 -38.88 -30.91 -47.59
N VAL A 179 -38.35 -30.44 -48.71
CA VAL A 179 -38.81 -29.23 -49.40
C VAL A 179 -39.57 -29.64 -50.66
N GLU A 180 -40.79 -29.15 -50.85
CA GLU A 180 -41.52 -29.34 -52.11
C GLU A 180 -40.92 -28.44 -53.19
N VAL A 181 -40.29 -29.03 -54.19
CA VAL A 181 -39.78 -28.33 -55.37
C VAL A 181 -40.74 -28.59 -56.52
N LYS A 182 -41.22 -27.54 -57.20
CA LYS A 182 -42.03 -27.69 -58.41
C LYS A 182 -41.13 -28.07 -59.58
N GLN A 183 -41.39 -29.22 -60.21
CA GLN A 183 -40.82 -29.60 -61.51
C GLN A 183 -41.97 -29.63 -62.52
N GLY A 184 -42.15 -28.53 -63.28
CA GLY A 184 -43.31 -28.36 -64.17
C GLY A 184 -44.64 -28.24 -63.41
N ALA A 185 -45.70 -28.90 -63.89
CA ALA A 185 -47.03 -28.89 -63.27
C ALA A 185 -47.15 -29.81 -62.02
N LYS A 186 -46.10 -30.57 -61.65
CA LYS A 186 -46.11 -31.49 -60.50
C LYS A 186 -45.16 -31.02 -59.39
N LYS A 187 -45.61 -31.18 -58.14
CA LYS A 187 -44.79 -30.96 -56.93
C LYS A 187 -44.01 -32.23 -56.60
N VAL A 188 -42.69 -32.11 -56.45
CA VAL A 188 -41.79 -33.22 -56.07
C VAL A 188 -41.15 -32.89 -54.72
N LYS A 189 -41.22 -33.83 -53.77
CA LYS A 189 -40.58 -33.70 -52.45
C LYS A 189 -39.09 -34.00 -52.59
N LYS A 190 -38.24 -33.00 -52.38
CA LYS A 190 -36.77 -33.15 -52.39
C LYS A 190 -36.25 -33.03 -50.96
N LYS A 191 -35.41 -33.97 -50.53
CA LYS A 191 -34.70 -33.87 -49.25
C LYS A 191 -33.56 -32.86 -49.39
N GLN A 192 -33.60 -31.79 -48.61
CA GLN A 192 -32.54 -30.79 -48.54
C GLN A 192 -31.92 -30.82 -47.14
N LYS A 193 -30.60 -30.97 -47.07
CA LYS A 193 -29.85 -30.88 -45.82
C LYS A 193 -29.77 -29.42 -45.40
N GLN A 194 -30.27 -29.08 -44.22
CA GLN A 194 -30.16 -27.75 -43.62
C GLN A 194 -29.27 -27.85 -42.38
N THR A 195 -28.17 -27.09 -42.36
CA THR A 195 -27.30 -26.96 -41.19
C THR A 195 -27.89 -25.93 -40.24
N LYS A 196 -28.15 -26.33 -38.99
CA LYS A 196 -28.52 -25.43 -37.89
C LYS A 196 -27.33 -25.26 -36.95
N GLN A 197 -27.33 -24.13 -36.26
CA GLN A 197 -26.32 -23.78 -35.28
C GLN A 197 -26.99 -23.19 -34.04
N GLU A 198 -26.52 -23.60 -32.86
CA GLU A 198 -26.93 -23.08 -31.56
C GLU A 198 -25.69 -22.66 -30.78
N ASP A 199 -25.78 -21.51 -30.11
CA ASP A 199 -24.78 -21.01 -29.19
C ASP A 199 -25.34 -21.12 -27.76
N LYS A 200 -24.71 -21.96 -26.93
CA LYS A 200 -25.10 -22.17 -25.54
C LYS A 200 -24.02 -21.63 -24.60
N LYS A 201 -24.38 -20.63 -23.80
CA LYS A 201 -23.51 -20.07 -22.77
C LYS A 201 -23.28 -21.06 -21.62
N PHE A 202 -22.08 -21.07 -21.06
CA PHE A 202 -21.75 -21.74 -19.82
C PHE A 202 -20.97 -20.81 -18.89
N SER A 203 -21.05 -21.08 -17.59
CA SER A 203 -20.35 -20.33 -16.55
C SER A 203 -20.04 -21.30 -15.40
N GLN A 204 -18.80 -21.26 -14.90
CA GLN A 204 -18.31 -22.24 -13.93
C GLN A 204 -17.19 -21.67 -13.07
N ASP A 205 -17.24 -21.94 -11.76
CA ASP A 205 -16.12 -21.70 -10.85
C ASP A 205 -15.22 -22.94 -10.73
N LEU A 206 -13.91 -22.73 -10.82
CA LEU A 206 -12.91 -23.79 -10.67
C LEU A 206 -11.68 -23.35 -9.89
N VAL A 207 -11.06 -24.30 -9.22
CA VAL A 207 -9.75 -24.20 -8.59
C VAL A 207 -8.70 -24.82 -9.50
N VAL A 208 -7.66 -24.05 -9.81
CA VAL A 208 -6.48 -24.50 -10.55
C VAL A 208 -5.33 -24.72 -9.57
N PRO A 209 -4.82 -25.97 -9.43
CA PRO A 209 -3.68 -26.27 -8.58
C PRO A 209 -2.36 -25.94 -9.29
N VAL A 210 -1.73 -24.83 -8.92
CA VAL A 210 -0.50 -24.31 -9.53
C VAL A 210 0.72 -24.56 -8.65
N GLU A 211 1.78 -25.07 -9.26
CA GLU A 211 3.11 -25.25 -8.67
C GLU A 211 4.14 -24.39 -9.41
N TYR A 212 5.12 -23.86 -8.70
CA TYR A 212 6.32 -23.26 -9.27
C TYR A 212 7.55 -24.10 -8.97
N ALA A 213 8.07 -24.77 -9.99
CA ALA A 213 9.23 -25.64 -9.89
C ALA A 213 10.21 -25.37 -11.03
N ASN A 214 11.50 -25.34 -10.72
CA ASN A 214 12.58 -25.18 -11.70
C ASN A 214 12.45 -23.95 -12.61
N GLY A 215 11.88 -22.85 -12.10
CA GLY A 215 11.70 -21.63 -12.89
C GLY A 215 10.39 -21.56 -13.69
N HIS A 216 9.56 -22.60 -13.63
CA HIS A 216 8.35 -22.74 -14.43
C HIS A 216 7.10 -22.93 -13.57
N PHE A 217 5.97 -22.41 -14.05
CA PHE A 217 4.66 -22.72 -13.50
C PHE A 217 4.10 -23.98 -14.15
N SER A 218 3.41 -24.80 -13.37
CA SER A 218 2.74 -26.00 -13.87
C SER A 218 1.48 -26.29 -13.07
N VAL A 219 0.48 -26.84 -13.74
CA VAL A 219 -0.71 -27.42 -13.12
C VAL A 219 -0.34 -28.83 -12.69
N TYR A 220 -0.30 -29.07 -11.38
CA TYR A 220 0.24 -30.31 -10.81
C TYR A 220 -0.82 -31.36 -10.47
N ASP A 221 -2.10 -31.00 -10.57
CA ASP A 221 -3.25 -31.86 -10.31
C ASP A 221 -4.44 -31.40 -11.17
N LEU A 222 -5.51 -32.19 -11.25
CA LEU A 222 -6.70 -31.85 -12.04
C LEU A 222 -7.42 -30.61 -11.46
N PRO A 223 -7.97 -29.72 -12.31
CA PRO A 223 -8.78 -28.62 -11.84
C PRO A 223 -10.06 -29.13 -11.14
N GLN A 224 -10.49 -28.42 -10.10
CA GLN A 224 -11.62 -28.83 -9.26
C GLN A 224 -12.76 -27.83 -9.36
N PHE A 225 -13.98 -28.29 -9.63
CA PHE A 225 -15.16 -27.44 -9.64
C PHE A 225 -15.53 -27.01 -8.22
N THR A 226 -15.88 -25.74 -8.06
CA THR A 226 -16.29 -25.18 -6.77
C THR A 226 -17.46 -24.22 -6.93
N VAL A 227 -17.92 -23.64 -5.84
CA VAL A 227 -18.83 -22.49 -5.83
C VAL A 227 -18.15 -21.42 -4.99
N TYR A 228 -17.79 -20.29 -5.60
CA TYR A 228 -17.12 -19.21 -4.88
C TYR A 228 -18.11 -18.13 -4.45
N GLN A 229 -18.26 -17.93 -3.14
CA GLN A 229 -19.05 -16.84 -2.58
C GLN A 229 -18.20 -16.03 -1.61
N GLN A 230 -18.00 -14.75 -1.93
CA GLN A 230 -17.38 -13.79 -1.03
C GLN A 230 -18.46 -12.82 -0.53
N GLN A 231 -18.47 -12.60 0.78
CA GLN A 231 -19.32 -11.60 1.42
C GLN A 231 -18.44 -10.51 2.04
N ALA A 232 -18.92 -9.27 2.02
CA ALA A 232 -18.23 -8.18 2.69
C ALA A 232 -18.35 -8.38 4.22
N THR A 233 -17.20 -8.43 4.90
CA THR A 233 -17.11 -8.52 6.37
C THR A 233 -16.67 -7.20 7.01
N GLY A 234 -16.38 -6.18 6.19
CA GLY A 234 -15.95 -4.88 6.68
C GLY A 234 -17.10 -4.09 7.30
N GLU A 235 -16.76 -3.26 8.28
CA GLU A 235 -17.71 -2.31 8.88
C GLU A 235 -17.74 -1.01 8.07
N ALA A 236 -18.87 -0.32 8.10
CA ALA A 236 -18.98 1.02 7.55
C ALA A 236 -18.05 1.98 8.29
N TYR A 237 -17.47 2.93 7.56
CA TYR A 237 -16.65 3.97 8.16
C TYR A 237 -17.44 4.75 9.22
N GLN A 238 -16.82 4.97 10.38
CA GLN A 238 -17.37 5.82 11.44
C GLN A 238 -16.41 6.97 11.74
N ILE A 239 -16.98 8.16 11.97
CA ILE A 239 -16.22 9.33 12.38
C ILE A 239 -15.54 9.04 13.70
N ASN A 240 -14.24 9.32 13.79
CA ASN A 240 -13.47 9.05 15.00
C ASN A 240 -14.11 9.76 16.22
N PRO A 241 -14.48 9.02 17.29
CA PRO A 241 -15.19 9.57 18.44
C PRO A 241 -14.37 10.61 19.22
N LYS A 242 -13.06 10.72 18.98
CA LYS A 242 -12.22 11.78 19.56
C LYS A 242 -12.65 13.18 19.12
N TYR A 243 -13.26 13.31 17.95
CA TYR A 243 -13.65 14.62 17.41
C TYR A 243 -14.95 15.09 18.04
N LYS A 244 -14.88 16.26 18.69
CA LYS A 244 -16.03 16.89 19.35
C LYS A 244 -16.96 17.52 18.31
N ALA A 245 -18.26 17.48 18.57
CA ALA A 245 -19.24 18.18 17.76
C ALA A 245 -18.92 19.69 17.70
N TYR A 246 -19.02 20.26 16.51
CA TYR A 246 -18.93 21.71 16.35
C TYR A 246 -20.19 22.37 16.91
N ASN A 247 -20.01 23.35 17.80
CA ASN A 247 -21.09 24.01 18.55
C ASN A 247 -21.40 25.42 18.05
N GLY A 248 -20.71 25.90 17.01
CA GLY A 248 -20.94 27.21 16.41
C GLY A 248 -22.07 27.21 15.39
N SER A 249 -22.37 28.38 14.83
CA SER A 249 -23.30 28.50 13.70
C SER A 249 -22.76 27.76 12.48
N THR A 250 -23.59 26.92 11.88
CA THR A 250 -23.24 26.10 10.69
C THR A 250 -23.65 26.75 9.38
N ARG A 251 -24.40 27.86 9.43
CA ARG A 251 -24.95 28.52 8.22
C ARG A 251 -23.86 28.93 7.23
N GLU A 252 -22.84 29.65 7.70
CA GLU A 252 -21.73 30.08 6.83
C GLU A 252 -20.96 28.89 6.25
N ILE A 253 -20.91 27.77 6.98
CA ILE A 253 -20.26 26.54 6.52
C ILE A 253 -21.10 25.91 5.41
N GLN A 254 -22.42 25.82 5.59
CA GLN A 254 -23.33 25.30 4.56
C GLN A 254 -23.28 26.13 3.28
N GLU A 255 -23.37 27.46 3.37
CA GLU A 255 -23.28 28.37 2.21
C GLU A 255 -21.93 28.21 1.49
N PHE A 256 -20.85 28.03 2.24
CA PHE A 256 -19.54 27.73 1.67
C PHE A 256 -19.52 26.37 0.96
N LEU A 257 -20.06 25.31 1.58
CA LEU A 257 -20.08 23.97 0.98
C LEU A 257 -20.88 23.96 -0.32
N GLU A 258 -22.04 24.62 -0.38
CA GLU A 258 -22.82 24.74 -1.62
C GLU A 258 -22.01 25.41 -2.73
N THR A 259 -21.34 26.52 -2.41
CA THR A 259 -20.49 27.25 -3.34
C THR A 259 -19.31 26.39 -3.81
N PHE A 260 -18.63 25.74 -2.88
CA PHE A 260 -17.50 24.87 -3.14
C PHE A 260 -17.89 23.68 -4.03
N PHE A 261 -18.95 22.96 -3.68
CA PHE A 261 -19.36 21.78 -4.44
C PHE A 261 -19.96 22.12 -5.81
N LYS A 262 -20.59 23.29 -5.94
CA LYS A 262 -20.97 23.81 -7.25
C LYS A 262 -19.74 24.09 -8.12
N SER A 263 -18.75 24.80 -7.59
CA SER A 263 -17.52 25.09 -8.32
C SER A 263 -16.73 23.81 -8.65
N TYR A 264 -16.64 22.89 -7.69
CA TYR A 264 -16.00 21.58 -7.87
C TYR A 264 -16.64 20.77 -8.99
N ALA A 265 -17.97 20.82 -9.15
CA ALA A 265 -18.67 20.09 -10.19
C ALA A 265 -18.63 20.79 -11.55
N GLU A 266 -18.86 22.11 -11.58
CA GLU A 266 -19.26 22.83 -12.79
C GLU A 266 -18.20 23.79 -13.34
N ASP A 267 -17.32 24.32 -12.50
CA ASP A 267 -16.35 25.34 -12.89
C ASP A 267 -15.00 24.75 -13.34
N ASP A 268 -14.20 25.61 -13.99
CA ASP A 268 -12.79 25.36 -14.29
C ASP A 268 -11.89 25.38 -13.04
N ALA A 269 -10.65 24.92 -13.21
CA ALA A 269 -9.68 24.81 -12.13
C ALA A 269 -9.29 26.18 -11.52
N ASP A 270 -9.29 27.24 -12.31
CA ASP A 270 -8.89 28.58 -11.85
C ASP A 270 -9.93 29.14 -10.88
N LYS A 271 -11.22 28.99 -11.18
CA LYS A 271 -12.31 29.38 -10.29
C LYS A 271 -12.33 28.54 -9.01
N LEU A 272 -12.16 27.22 -9.13
CA LEU A 272 -12.13 26.33 -7.97
C LEU A 272 -10.97 26.67 -7.03
N ALA A 273 -9.81 27.05 -7.56
CA ALA A 273 -8.63 27.40 -6.77
C ALA A 273 -8.88 28.54 -5.76
N TYR A 274 -9.86 29.43 -6.00
CA TYR A 274 -10.21 30.49 -5.05
C TYR A 274 -10.90 30.01 -3.77
N LEU A 275 -11.39 28.77 -3.74
CA LEU A 275 -12.08 28.16 -2.60
C LEU A 275 -11.18 27.20 -1.81
N VAL A 276 -9.93 27.08 -2.25
CA VAL A 276 -8.97 26.07 -1.81
C VAL A 276 -7.72 26.77 -1.28
N ALA A 277 -7.13 26.22 -0.24
CA ALA A 277 -5.88 26.74 0.30
C ALA A 277 -4.72 26.56 -0.69
N PRO A 278 -3.77 27.51 -0.79
CA PRO A 278 -2.60 27.37 -1.68
C PRO A 278 -1.72 26.14 -1.40
N THR A 279 -1.91 25.49 -0.26
CA THR A 279 -1.20 24.30 0.19
C THR A 279 -1.70 23.01 -0.46
N ILE A 280 -2.87 23.04 -1.10
CA ILE A 280 -3.44 21.86 -1.76
C ILE A 280 -3.95 22.21 -3.17
N THR A 281 -4.07 21.19 -4.00
CA THR A 281 -4.66 21.30 -5.34
C THR A 281 -5.76 20.27 -5.47
N ILE A 282 -6.95 20.71 -5.86
CA ILE A 282 -8.11 19.84 -6.09
C ILE A 282 -8.44 19.93 -7.58
N GLN A 283 -8.46 18.79 -8.25
CA GLN A 283 -8.95 18.70 -9.62
C GLN A 283 -10.48 18.63 -9.59
N GLY A 284 -11.14 19.69 -10.07
CA GLY A 284 -12.59 19.71 -10.26
C GLY A 284 -13.05 18.77 -11.37
N LEU A 285 -14.36 18.58 -11.46
CA LEU A 285 -15.02 17.76 -12.46
C LEU A 285 -15.25 18.51 -13.78
N ASN A 286 -15.02 19.83 -13.80
CA ASN A 286 -15.01 20.65 -15.01
C ASN A 286 -16.27 20.48 -15.87
N GLY A 287 -17.44 20.47 -15.23
CA GLY A 287 -18.74 20.35 -15.88
C GLY A 287 -19.18 18.93 -16.22
N SER A 288 -18.38 17.90 -15.91
CA SER A 288 -18.77 16.51 -16.16
C SER A 288 -19.99 16.07 -15.34
N LEU A 289 -20.23 16.74 -14.21
CA LEU A 289 -21.41 16.59 -13.37
C LEU A 289 -22.00 17.96 -13.04
N LYS A 290 -23.32 18.01 -12.79
CA LYS A 290 -24.01 19.18 -12.23
C LYS A 290 -24.23 19.02 -10.74
N TYR A 291 -23.96 20.08 -10.01
CA TYR A 291 -24.28 20.13 -8.58
C TYR A 291 -25.79 20.16 -8.39
N LYS A 292 -26.28 19.36 -7.43
CA LYS A 292 -27.70 19.34 -7.06
C LYS A 292 -27.92 19.89 -5.66
N GLU A 293 -27.29 19.30 -4.65
CA GLU A 293 -27.49 19.68 -3.25
C GLU A 293 -26.44 19.05 -2.31
N VAL A 294 -26.26 19.66 -1.15
CA VAL A 294 -25.62 19.06 0.04
C VAL A 294 -26.74 18.71 1.02
N LYS A 295 -26.85 17.44 1.45
CA LYS A 295 -27.95 16.97 2.32
C LYS A 295 -27.55 16.84 3.77
N GLU A 296 -26.64 15.90 4.02
CA GLU A 296 -26.23 15.51 5.36
C GLU A 296 -24.85 16.09 5.62
N THR A 297 -24.68 16.73 6.77
CA THR A 297 -23.39 17.27 7.20
C THR A 297 -23.15 16.89 8.65
N ASP A 298 -22.04 16.22 8.94
CA ASP A 298 -21.50 16.10 10.30
C ASP A 298 -20.28 17.02 10.39
N ILE A 299 -20.31 17.94 11.36
CA ILE A 299 -19.30 18.96 11.54
C ILE A 299 -18.66 18.78 12.92
N ARG A 300 -17.34 18.60 12.92
CA ARG A 300 -16.53 18.42 14.13
C ARG A 300 -15.42 19.47 14.23
N VAL A 301 -14.88 19.58 15.44
CA VAL A 301 -13.72 20.43 15.73
C VAL A 301 -12.44 19.61 15.57
N GLY A 302 -11.52 20.10 14.75
CA GLY A 302 -10.17 19.58 14.58
C GLY A 302 -9.14 20.29 15.47
N ASN A 303 -7.87 20.30 15.04
CA ASN A 303 -6.81 21.00 15.77
C ASN A 303 -6.74 22.48 15.35
N GLU A 304 -6.23 23.38 16.19
CA GLU A 304 -5.90 24.77 15.80
C GLU A 304 -7.02 25.53 15.04
N ASN A 305 -8.28 25.34 15.45
CA ASN A 305 -9.50 25.91 14.85
C ASN A 305 -9.88 25.36 13.46
N GLU A 306 -9.42 24.16 13.13
CA GLU A 306 -9.93 23.40 11.99
C GLU A 306 -11.39 22.98 12.22
N ILE A 307 -12.15 23.01 11.13
CA ILE A 307 -13.51 22.49 11.08
C ILE A 307 -13.48 21.27 10.17
N LEU A 308 -13.76 20.11 10.72
CA LEU A 308 -13.82 18.86 9.99
C LEU A 308 -15.27 18.64 9.54
N VAL A 309 -15.47 18.41 8.25
CA VAL A 309 -16.80 18.25 7.66
C VAL A 309 -16.88 16.92 6.94
N TRP A 310 -17.89 16.13 7.26
CA TRP A 310 -18.35 15.00 6.47
C TRP A 310 -19.67 15.38 5.82
N ALA A 311 -19.69 15.45 4.49
CA ALA A 311 -20.84 15.92 3.72
C ALA A 311 -21.31 14.86 2.71
N THR A 312 -22.62 14.61 2.66
CA THR A 312 -23.27 13.85 1.59
C THR A 312 -23.72 14.82 0.51
N VAL A 313 -23.10 14.74 -0.67
CA VAL A 313 -23.34 15.65 -1.79
C VAL A 313 -23.94 14.89 -2.95
N THR A 314 -24.97 15.48 -3.56
CA THR A 314 -25.66 14.90 -4.71
C THR A 314 -25.30 15.65 -5.98
N PHE A 315 -24.96 14.88 -7.01
CA PHE A 315 -24.69 15.37 -8.36
C PHE A 315 -25.62 14.70 -9.36
N THR A 316 -25.77 15.33 -10.52
CA THR A 316 -26.50 14.78 -11.67
C THR A 316 -25.60 14.74 -12.89
N SER A 317 -25.54 13.60 -13.58
CA SER A 317 -24.88 13.51 -14.89
C SER A 317 -25.72 14.24 -15.94
N PRO A 318 -25.18 15.28 -16.61
CA PRO A 318 -25.89 15.99 -17.67
C PRO A 318 -26.23 15.11 -18.87
N GLU A 319 -25.42 14.09 -19.14
CA GLU A 319 -25.58 13.21 -20.30
C GLU A 319 -26.66 12.16 -20.10
N THR A 320 -26.72 11.55 -18.91
CA THR A 320 -27.62 10.41 -18.64
C THR A 320 -28.79 10.75 -17.72
N GLY A 321 -28.77 11.92 -17.07
CA GLY A 321 -29.71 12.27 -16.02
C GLY A 321 -29.52 11.48 -14.72
N LEU A 322 -28.47 10.63 -14.62
CA LEU A 322 -28.21 9.81 -13.44
C LEU A 322 -27.89 10.70 -12.23
N VAL A 323 -28.59 10.47 -11.12
CA VAL A 323 -28.38 11.17 -9.86
C VAL A 323 -27.56 10.28 -8.93
N THR A 324 -26.48 10.82 -8.37
CA THR A 324 -25.58 10.07 -7.48
C THR A 324 -25.25 10.90 -6.25
N SER A 325 -25.28 10.25 -5.08
CA SER A 325 -24.86 10.84 -3.82
C SER A 325 -23.51 10.27 -3.39
N THR A 326 -22.62 11.10 -2.89
CA THR A 326 -21.25 10.72 -2.50
C THR A 326 -20.86 11.41 -1.19
N HIS A 327 -20.14 10.69 -0.34
CA HIS A 327 -19.60 11.24 0.90
C HIS A 327 -18.24 11.87 0.66
N TYR A 328 -18.09 13.11 1.11
CA TYR A 328 -16.84 13.86 1.09
C TYR A 328 -16.39 14.19 2.50
N GLN A 329 -15.07 14.25 2.67
CA GLN A 329 -14.44 14.75 3.88
C GLN A 329 -13.61 15.98 3.56
N LEU A 330 -13.84 17.07 4.30
CA LEU A 330 -13.11 18.32 4.14
C LEU A 330 -12.58 18.79 5.48
N THR A 331 -11.37 19.33 5.47
CA THR A 331 -10.87 20.16 6.57
C THR A 331 -10.97 21.61 6.12
N LEU A 332 -11.79 22.40 6.80
CA LEU A 332 -11.99 23.82 6.52
C LEU A 332 -11.25 24.66 7.55
N GLN A 333 -10.72 25.79 7.10
CA GLN A 333 -10.19 26.81 8.00
C GLN A 333 -10.69 28.17 7.56
N LYS A 334 -11.11 28.99 8.53
CA LYS A 334 -11.50 30.38 8.27
C LYS A 334 -10.23 31.21 8.07
N GLY A 335 -10.07 31.77 6.88
CA GLY A 335 -8.88 32.54 6.52
C GLY A 335 -8.71 33.76 7.42
N LYS A 336 -7.52 33.89 8.06
CA LYS A 336 -7.21 35.02 8.97
C LYS A 336 -7.30 36.39 8.28
N LYS A 337 -7.01 36.45 6.97
CA LYS A 337 -7.04 37.67 6.15
C LYS A 337 -8.34 37.85 5.35
N GLU A 338 -8.91 36.76 4.86
CA GLU A 338 -9.99 36.80 3.86
C GLU A 338 -11.40 36.68 4.45
N LYS A 339 -11.53 36.45 5.77
CA LYS A 339 -12.80 36.23 6.50
C LYS A 339 -13.71 35.11 5.95
N ARG A 340 -13.31 34.41 4.89
CA ARG A 340 -14.02 33.28 4.27
C ARG A 340 -13.38 31.94 4.61
N TYR A 341 -14.14 30.85 4.45
CA TYR A 341 -13.60 29.50 4.56
C TYR A 341 -12.81 29.13 3.31
N LEU A 342 -11.77 28.31 3.51
CA LEU A 342 -11.01 27.66 2.45
C LEU A 342 -10.84 26.18 2.81
N VAL A 343 -10.85 25.32 1.79
CA VAL A 343 -10.53 23.89 1.96
C VAL A 343 -9.02 23.75 2.17
N GLN A 344 -8.62 23.17 3.30
CA GLN A 344 -7.22 22.87 3.65
C GLN A 344 -6.86 21.42 3.36
N GLU A 345 -7.81 20.50 3.50
CA GLU A 345 -7.62 19.08 3.16
C GLU A 345 -8.88 18.52 2.50
N TRP A 346 -8.67 17.54 1.63
CA TRP A 346 -9.71 16.95 0.79
C TRP A 346 -9.60 15.43 0.79
N ASN A 347 -10.68 14.74 1.17
CA ASN A 347 -10.84 13.28 1.10
C ASN A 347 -9.69 12.46 1.70
N ARG A 348 -9.04 12.96 2.76
CA ARG A 348 -8.07 12.19 3.54
C ARG A 348 -8.81 11.20 4.45
N ARG A 349 -8.85 9.94 4.02
CA ARG A 349 -9.32 8.81 4.85
C ARG A 349 -8.24 8.34 5.80
#